data_AF-A0A661DE51-F1
#
_entry.id   AF-A0A661DE51-F1
#
_cell.length_a   1.000
_cell.length_b   1.000
_cell.length_c   1.000
_cell.angle_alpha   90.00
_cell.angle_beta   90.00
_cell.angle_gamma   90.00
#
_symmetry.space_group_name_H-M   'P 1'
#
loop_
_entity.id
_entity.type
_entity.pdbx_description
1 polymer ?
#
loop_
_entity_poly.entity_id
_entity_poly.type
_entity_poly.pdbx_seq_one_letter_code
_entity_poly.pdbx_strand_id
1 'polypeptide(L)'
;MDTIVAIATAPGRGGVGVVRLSGDKSSDIAKAICGNLPSPRFAQFSHFKDHDGEIIDSGIVILFPNPASFTGEDVIELQGHGSPLVLDRLCQRAISLGARMARPGEFSER
;
A
#
# COMPACT_ATOMS: atom_id res chain seq x y z
N MET A 1 7.87 7.94 -13.29
CA MET A 1 7.41 6.57 -13.60
C MET A 1 6.05 6.41 -12.94
N ASP A 2 5.13 5.60 -13.45
CA ASP A 2 3.82 5.47 -12.78
C ASP A 2 3.95 4.79 -11.42
N THR A 3 3.21 5.26 -10.43
CA THR A 3 3.07 4.56 -9.15
C THR A 3 2.15 3.35 -9.31
N ILE A 4 2.61 2.18 -8.89
CA ILE A 4 1.88 0.91 -8.98
C ILE A 4 1.39 0.44 -7.62
N VAL A 5 0.30 -0.32 -7.63
CA VAL A 5 -0.25 -1.01 -6.45
C VAL A 5 -0.63 -2.45 -6.77
N ALA A 6 -0.44 -3.37 -5.82
CA ALA A 6 -1.02 -4.71 -5.87
C ALA A 6 -1.13 -5.33 -4.47
N ILE A 7 -1.95 -6.38 -4.36
CA ILE A 7 -1.90 -7.31 -3.24
C ILE A 7 -0.62 -8.14 -3.36
N ALA A 8 0.24 -8.08 -2.35
CA ALA A 8 1.55 -8.74 -2.31
C ALA A 8 1.54 -10.10 -1.60
N THR A 9 0.43 -10.45 -0.94
CA THR A 9 0.22 -11.76 -0.28
C THR A 9 -0.53 -12.73 -1.19
N ALA A 10 -0.41 -14.04 -0.90
CA ALA A 10 -1.14 -15.07 -1.61
C ALA A 10 -2.67 -14.83 -1.57
N PRO A 11 -3.41 -15.22 -2.64
CA PRO A 11 -4.86 -15.06 -2.67
C PRO A 11 -5.55 -15.95 -1.62
N GLY A 12 -6.69 -15.48 -1.11
CA GLY A 12 -7.50 -16.21 -0.12
C GLY A 12 -7.65 -15.44 1.18
N ARG A 13 -8.17 -16.13 2.21
CA ARG A 13 -8.32 -15.57 3.56
C ARG A 13 -7.09 -15.87 4.39
N GLY A 14 -6.53 -14.85 5.03
CA GLY A 14 -5.44 -14.97 5.99
C GLY A 14 -5.64 -14.04 7.18
N GLY A 15 -4.81 -14.18 8.22
CA GLY A 15 -4.82 -13.25 9.35
C GLY A 15 -4.41 -11.83 8.93
N VAL A 16 -3.39 -11.73 8.08
CA VAL A 16 -2.85 -10.47 7.55
C VAL A 16 -2.74 -10.56 6.02
N GLY A 17 -3.01 -9.45 5.35
CA GLY A 17 -2.76 -9.26 3.93
C GLY A 17 -1.99 -7.96 3.68
N VAL A 18 -1.17 -7.93 2.63
CA VAL A 18 -0.33 -6.77 2.32
C VAL A 18 -0.73 -6.19 0.98
N VAL A 19 -1.02 -4.89 0.96
CA VAL A 19 -1.11 -4.07 -0.26
C VAL A 19 0.17 -3.26 -0.37
N ARG A 20 0.90 -3.43 -1.48
CA ARG A 20 2.18 -2.77 -1.72
C ARG A 20 2.02 -1.70 -2.79
N LEU A 21 2.56 -0.51 -2.52
CA LEU A 21 2.70 0.57 -3.50
C LEU A 21 4.18 0.79 -3.81
N SER A 22 4.49 1.17 -5.05
CA SER A 22 5.85 1.56 -5.46
C SER A 22 5.80 2.69 -6.50
N GLY A 23 6.61 3.73 -6.31
CA GLY A 23 6.72 4.87 -7.22
C GLY A 23 6.74 6.23 -6.53
N ASP A 24 6.91 7.29 -7.32
CA ASP A 24 7.05 8.69 -6.88
C ASP A 24 5.87 9.25 -6.07
N LYS A 25 4.65 8.76 -6.30
CA LYS A 25 3.43 9.17 -5.58
C LYS A 25 3.06 8.22 -4.44
N SER A 26 3.82 7.15 -4.20
CA SER A 26 3.45 6.12 -3.22
C SER A 26 3.27 6.72 -1.81
N SER A 27 4.18 7.60 -1.39
CA SER A 27 4.13 8.29 -0.11
C SER A 27 2.90 9.20 0.03
N ASP A 28 2.54 9.96 -1.00
CA ASP A 28 1.39 10.88 -0.94
C ASP A 28 0.06 10.13 -0.96
N ILE A 29 -0.04 9.07 -1.79
CA ILE A 29 -1.19 8.16 -1.80
C ILE A 29 -1.36 7.52 -0.43
N ALA A 30 -0.28 7.04 0.17
CA ALA A 30 -0.33 6.41 1.48
C ALA A 30 -0.75 7.39 2.58
N LYS A 31 -0.23 8.63 2.60
CA LYS A 31 -0.70 9.67 3.54
C LYS A 31 -2.19 9.96 3.39
N ALA A 32 -2.72 10.00 2.17
CA ALA A 32 -4.16 10.18 1.95
C ALA A 32 -5.00 9.01 2.50
N ILE A 33 -4.44 7.80 2.56
CA ILE A 33 -5.10 6.60 3.10
C ILE A 33 -4.95 6.53 4.63
N CYS A 34 -3.75 6.76 5.17
CA CYS A 34 -3.40 6.46 6.56
C CYS A 34 -3.10 7.71 7.42
N GLY A 35 -3.27 8.91 6.87
CA GLY A 35 -2.97 10.20 7.52
C GLY A 35 -1.48 10.55 7.50
N ASN A 36 -0.71 9.92 8.38
CA ASN A 36 0.74 10.16 8.52
C ASN A 36 1.52 8.89 8.20
N LEU A 37 2.74 9.07 7.69
CA LEU A 37 3.69 7.98 7.50
C LEU A 37 4.68 7.89 8.67
N PRO A 38 5.11 6.68 9.03
CA PRO A 38 6.14 6.49 10.04
C PRO A 38 7.51 6.94 9.53
N SER A 39 8.47 7.01 10.47
CA SER A 39 9.88 6.98 10.12
C SER A 39 10.20 5.77 9.22
N PRO A 40 11.13 5.91 8.26
CA PRO A 40 11.53 4.81 7.38
C PRO A 40 11.81 3.51 8.13
N ARG A 41 11.19 2.41 7.67
CA ARG A 41 11.33 1.05 8.20
C ARG A 41 10.83 0.86 9.64
N PHE A 42 9.98 1.76 10.14
CA PHE A 42 9.24 1.54 11.38
C PHE A 42 7.79 1.15 11.08
N ALA A 43 7.27 0.22 11.87
CA ALA A 43 5.86 -0.13 11.86
C ALA A 43 5.05 0.91 12.64
N GLN A 44 3.98 1.41 12.03
CA GLN A 44 3.04 2.29 12.71
C GLN A 44 1.61 1.79 12.48
N PHE A 45 0.85 1.71 13.56
CA PHE A 45 -0.58 1.47 13.51
C PHE A 45 -1.31 2.66 12.87
N SER A 46 -2.24 2.39 11.96
CA SER A 46 -3.09 3.42 11.37
C SER A 46 -4.46 2.87 10.97
N HIS A 47 -5.42 3.78 10.85
CA HIS A 47 -6.70 3.53 10.20
C HIS A 47 -6.59 3.89 8.72
N PHE A 48 -6.90 2.94 7.85
CA PHE A 48 -6.93 3.14 6.41
C PHE A 48 -8.31 3.65 6.02
N LYS A 49 -8.37 4.83 5.40
CA LYS A 49 -9.60 5.55 5.11
C LYS A 49 -9.92 5.59 3.62
N ASP A 50 -11.20 5.60 3.31
CA ASP A 50 -11.68 5.82 1.96
C ASP A 50 -11.72 7.32 1.59
N HIS A 51 -12.52 7.68 0.59
CA HIS A 51 -12.66 9.04 0.10
C HIS A 51 -13.55 9.92 0.98
N ASP A 52 -14.51 9.32 1.69
CA ASP A 52 -15.42 10.01 2.62
C ASP A 52 -14.82 10.11 4.02
N GLY A 53 -13.71 9.43 4.26
CA GLY A 53 -13.02 9.37 5.55
C GLY A 53 -13.45 8.19 6.42
N GLU A 54 -14.33 7.34 5.90
CA GLU A 54 -14.75 6.10 6.55
C GLU A 54 -13.60 5.09 6.59
N ILE A 55 -13.55 4.31 7.66
CA ILE A 55 -12.48 3.34 7.87
C ILE A 55 -12.74 2.10 7.00
N ILE A 56 -11.84 1.86 6.06
CA ILE A 56 -11.79 0.61 5.28
C ILE A 56 -11.28 -0.52 6.18
N ASP A 57 -10.19 -0.26 6.90
CA ASP A 57 -9.55 -1.21 7.81
C ASP A 57 -8.60 -0.50 8.80
N SER A 58 -8.09 -1.24 9.78
CA SER A 58 -7.02 -0.78 10.67
C SER A 58 -5.85 -1.77 10.62
N GLY A 59 -4.64 -1.27 10.50
CA GLY A 59 -3.47 -2.11 10.26
C GLY A 59 -2.15 -1.40 10.49
N ILE A 60 -1.09 -1.95 9.92
CA ILE A 60 0.27 -1.41 10.00
C ILE A 60 0.65 -0.80 8.66
N VAL A 61 1.24 0.39 8.69
CA VAL A 61 1.93 0.99 7.53
C VAL A 61 3.44 0.95 7.75
N ILE A 62 4.19 0.65 6.69
CA ILE A 62 5.66 0.72 6.67
C ILE A 62 6.10 1.45 5.39
N LEU A 63 7.02 2.40 5.55
CA LEU A 63 7.67 3.12 4.47
C LEU A 63 9.10 2.61 4.25
N PHE A 64 9.44 2.30 3.01
CA PHE A 64 10.79 1.99 2.54
C PHE A 64 11.20 3.04 1.50
N PRO A 65 11.97 4.08 1.88
CA PRO A 65 12.34 5.15 0.96
C PRO A 65 13.37 4.66 -0.07
N ASN A 66 13.36 5.29 -1.25
CA ASN A 66 14.42 5.15 -2.24
C ASN A 66 15.80 5.56 -1.66
N PRO A 67 16.90 5.02 -2.20
CA PRO A 67 17.00 3.91 -3.15
C PRO A 67 16.93 2.54 -2.47
N ALA A 68 16.86 2.49 -1.13
CA ALA A 68 17.03 1.27 -0.35
C ALA A 68 15.67 0.58 -0.06
N SER A 69 14.99 0.21 -1.12
CA SER A 69 13.70 -0.50 -1.15
C SER A 69 13.76 -1.69 -2.11
N PHE A 70 12.66 -2.46 -2.21
CA PHE A 70 12.58 -3.63 -3.10
C PHE A 70 12.73 -3.28 -4.58
N THR A 71 12.21 -2.11 -5.00
CA THR A 71 12.16 -1.69 -6.41
C THR A 71 13.09 -0.53 -6.72
N GLY A 72 13.95 -0.13 -5.78
CA GLY A 72 14.75 1.10 -5.87
C GLY A 72 13.97 2.42 -5.76
N GLU A 73 12.63 2.39 -5.79
CA GLU A 73 11.74 3.55 -5.64
C GLU A 73 11.22 3.67 -4.20
N ASP A 74 10.44 4.70 -3.87
CA ASP A 74 9.69 4.71 -2.61
C ASP A 74 8.65 3.57 -2.63
N VAL A 75 8.70 2.70 -1.61
CA VAL A 75 7.77 1.59 -1.42
C VAL A 75 7.00 1.78 -0.12
N ILE A 76 5.68 1.61 -0.20
CA ILE A 76 4.79 1.57 0.96
C ILE A 76 4.18 0.18 1.07
N GLU A 77 4.11 -0.35 2.28
CA GLU A 77 3.30 -1.51 2.60
C GLU A 77 2.16 -1.13 3.55
N LEU A 78 0.93 -1.42 3.14
CA LEU A 78 -0.27 -1.37 3.96
C LEU A 78 -0.62 -2.80 4.37
N GLN A 79 -0.39 -3.15 5.63
CA GLN A 79 -0.63 -4.48 6.18
C GLN A 79 -1.94 -4.46 6.99
N GLY A 80 -3.01 -4.94 6.38
CA GLY A 80 -4.35 -5.00 6.98
C GLY A 80 -4.78 -6.43 7.27
N HIS A 81 -6.06 -6.61 7.64
CA HIS A 81 -6.66 -7.93 7.75
C HIS A 81 -6.64 -8.64 6.40
N GLY A 82 -6.33 -9.94 6.40
CA GLY A 82 -6.24 -10.76 5.18
C GLY A 82 -7.59 -11.11 4.55
N SER A 83 -8.58 -10.21 4.61
CA SER A 83 -9.86 -10.33 3.92
C SER A 83 -9.72 -9.85 2.47
N PRO A 84 -10.01 -10.68 1.45
CA PRO A 84 -9.92 -10.28 0.04
C PRO A 84 -10.68 -8.99 -0.28
N LEU A 85 -11.86 -8.79 0.34
CA LEU A 85 -12.67 -7.58 0.15
C LEU A 85 -11.96 -6.33 0.67
N VAL A 86 -11.29 -6.43 1.80
CA VAL A 86 -10.56 -5.31 2.41
C VAL A 86 -9.35 -4.94 1.56
N LEU A 87 -8.56 -5.94 1.15
CA LEU A 87 -7.36 -5.74 0.34
C LEU A 87 -7.70 -5.15 -1.04
N ASP A 88 -8.80 -5.60 -1.65
CA ASP A 88 -9.31 -5.02 -2.90
C ASP A 88 -9.73 -3.56 -2.71
N ARG A 89 -10.49 -3.23 -1.66
CA ARG A 89 -10.87 -1.83 -1.35
C ARG A 89 -9.65 -0.93 -1.15
N LEU A 90 -8.60 -1.40 -0.49
CA LEU A 90 -7.34 -0.66 -0.36
C LEU A 90 -6.65 -0.42 -1.71
N CYS A 91 -6.62 -1.42 -2.59
CA CYS A 91 -6.11 -1.25 -3.96
C CYS A 91 -6.94 -0.24 -4.74
N GLN A 92 -8.27 -0.34 -4.71
CA GLN A 92 -9.17 0.61 -5.37
C GLN A 92 -8.99 2.02 -4.83
N ARG A 93 -8.79 2.17 -3.51
CA ARG A 93 -8.51 3.46 -2.91
C ARG A 93 -7.20 4.05 -3.44
N ALA A 94 -6.13 3.26 -3.50
CA ALA A 94 -4.86 3.70 -4.08
C ALA A 94 -4.99 4.09 -5.57
N ILE A 95 -5.77 3.33 -6.35
CA ILE A 95 -6.05 3.63 -7.76
C ILE A 95 -6.80 4.96 -7.89
N SER A 96 -7.81 5.20 -7.05
CA SER A 96 -8.56 6.48 -7.04
C SER A 96 -7.67 7.70 -6.75
N LEU A 97 -6.52 7.48 -6.12
CA LEU A 97 -5.53 8.50 -5.77
C LEU A 97 -4.38 8.60 -6.79
N GLY A 98 -4.45 7.86 -7.89
CA GLY A 98 -3.52 7.97 -9.02
C GLY A 98 -2.48 6.86 -9.14
N ALA A 99 -2.59 5.77 -8.37
CA ALA A 99 -1.87 4.55 -8.69
C ALA A 99 -2.55 3.79 -9.85
N ARG A 100 -1.85 2.82 -10.42
CA ARG A 100 -2.46 1.79 -11.28
C ARG A 100 -2.11 0.39 -10.78
N MET A 101 -2.87 -0.61 -11.20
CA MET A 101 -2.50 -1.99 -10.90
C MET A 101 -1.13 -2.35 -11.52
N ALA A 102 -0.31 -3.04 -10.74
CA ALA A 102 0.95 -3.60 -11.22
C ALA A 102 0.71 -4.76 -12.19
N ARG A 103 1.54 -4.89 -13.22
CA ARG A 103 1.60 -6.11 -14.05
C ARG A 103 2.25 -7.25 -13.25
N PRO A 104 2.01 -8.52 -13.62
CA PRO A 104 2.75 -9.65 -13.06
C PRO A 104 4.26 -9.44 -13.18
N GLY A 105 4.98 -9.56 -12.06
CA GLY A 105 6.44 -9.38 -12.00
C GLY A 105 6.94 -7.93 -12.00
N GLU A 106 6.07 -6.92 -12.15
CA GLU A 106 6.50 -5.53 -12.35
C GLU A 106 7.29 -4.96 -11.17
N PHE A 107 7.01 -5.36 -9.93
CA PHE A 107 7.81 -4.91 -8.79
C PHE A 107 9.26 -5.43 -8.82
N SER A 108 9.52 -6.59 -9.41
CA SER A 108 10.89 -7.13 -9.54
C SER A 108 11.59 -6.66 -10.81
N GLU A 109 10.84 -6.21 -11.82
CA GLU A 109 11.36 -5.60 -13.04
C GLU A 109 11.95 -4.20 -12.78
N ARG A 110 11.43 -3.51 -11.77
CA ARG A 110 11.83 -2.16 -11.35
C ARG A 110 13.07 -2.14 -10.47
#